data_AF-A0A7V2JPQ7-F1
#
_entry.id   AF-A0A7V2JPQ7-F1
#
_cell.length_a   1.000
_cell.length_b   1.000
_cell.length_c   1.000
_cell.angle_alpha   90.00
_cell.angle_beta   90.00
_cell.angle_gamma   90.00
#
_symmetry.space_group_name_H-M   'P 1'
#
loop_
_entity.id
_entity.type
_entity.pdbx_description
1 polymer ?
#
loop_
_entity_poly.entity_id
_entity_poly.type
_entity_poly.pdbx_seq_one_letter_code
_entity_poly.pdbx_strand_id
1 'polypeptide(L)'
;MFSPLRHSGSILSKGQPVQLTFFVTRKCNAKCPFCFYVDNTSNAENNKAGVTELSLVEIQKISSSLGKLLWLAFSGGEPYLRKDLVEISKVFYEQNSPVFMLFPTNGLMPELIKDKTEKILKYCKNSVVTVKLSLDGLYGDHDRLRDTPGCFDKTMQTYQLLGELLSKYENFELGINTVF
;
A
#
# COMPACT_ATOMS: atom_id res chain seq x y z
N MET A 1 -12.53 17.51 11.13
CA MET A 1 -11.95 18.41 12.16
C MET A 1 -10.88 17.62 12.91
N PHE A 2 -9.59 17.92 12.66
CA PHE A 2 -8.46 17.25 13.30
C PHE A 2 -8.29 17.76 14.73
N SER A 3 -8.92 17.09 15.68
CA SER A 3 -8.68 17.35 17.11
C SER A 3 -7.39 16.64 17.55
N PRO A 4 -6.46 17.32 18.25
CA PRO A 4 -5.27 16.69 18.82
C PRO A 4 -5.61 15.58 19.83
N LEU A 5 -6.83 15.58 20.37
CA LEU A 5 -7.31 14.58 21.33
C LEU A 5 -8.01 13.39 20.67
N ARG A 6 -8.05 13.28 19.33
CA ARG A 6 -8.83 12.23 18.65
C ARG A 6 -8.38 10.80 18.96
N HIS A 7 -7.14 10.64 19.43
CA HIS A 7 -6.52 9.36 19.78
C HIS A 7 -6.36 9.16 21.30
N SER A 8 -6.85 10.09 22.13
CA SER A 8 -6.69 10.03 23.58
C SER A 8 -7.32 8.77 24.18
N GLY A 9 -8.46 8.33 23.64
CA GLY A 9 -9.11 7.07 24.02
C GLY A 9 -8.19 5.86 23.84
N SER A 10 -7.56 5.72 22.66
CA SER A 10 -6.65 4.61 22.36
C SER A 10 -5.37 4.66 23.21
N ILE A 11 -4.86 5.86 23.52
CA ILE A 11 -3.66 6.06 24.35
C ILE A 11 -3.96 5.75 25.82
N LEU A 12 -5.12 6.17 26.33
CA LEU A 12 -5.49 6.06 27.75
C LEU A 12 -6.07 4.69 28.11
N SER A 13 -6.87 4.08 27.23
CA SER A 13 -7.55 2.81 27.53
C SER A 13 -6.83 1.57 26.99
N LYS A 14 -5.81 1.74 26.13
CA LYS A 14 -5.11 0.66 25.39
C LYS A 14 -6.04 -0.33 24.65
N GLY A 15 -7.31 0.01 24.46
CA GLY A 15 -8.33 -0.92 23.94
C GLY A 15 -8.48 -0.92 22.42
N GLN A 16 -7.85 0.01 21.70
CA GLN A 16 -7.99 0.13 20.25
C GLN A 16 -6.63 0.39 19.59
N PRO A 17 -6.35 -0.21 18.42
CA PRO A 17 -5.08 -0.01 17.72
C PRO A 17 -4.96 1.41 17.17
N VAL A 18 -3.75 1.96 17.25
CA VAL A 18 -3.40 3.27 16.67
C VAL A 18 -2.85 3.12 15.25
N GLN A 19 -2.26 1.96 14.93
CA GLN A 19 -1.70 1.64 13.63
C GLN A 19 -2.23 0.29 13.15
N LEU A 20 -2.53 0.21 11.86
CA LEU A 20 -2.84 -1.04 11.17
C LEU A 20 -1.94 -1.20 9.93
N THR A 21 -1.31 -2.36 9.80
CA THR A 21 -0.70 -2.81 8.54
C THR A 21 -1.56 -3.92 7.97
N PHE A 22 -2.16 -3.71 6.80
CA PHE A 22 -3.15 -4.60 6.20
C PHE A 22 -2.65 -5.18 4.87
N PHE A 23 -2.42 -6.49 4.84
CA PHE A 23 -1.95 -7.21 3.65
C PHE A 23 -3.15 -7.57 2.76
N VAL A 24 -3.35 -6.83 1.66
CA VAL A 24 -4.58 -6.89 0.87
C VAL A 24 -4.61 -8.02 -0.16
N THR A 25 -3.45 -8.52 -0.58
CA THR A 25 -3.33 -9.58 -1.59
C THR A 25 -1.99 -10.30 -1.46
N ARG A 26 -1.95 -11.59 -1.81
CA ARG A 26 -0.70 -12.36 -1.99
C ARG A 26 -0.16 -12.32 -3.41
N LYS A 27 -0.91 -11.76 -4.37
CA LYS A 27 -0.48 -11.67 -5.76
C LYS A 27 0.64 -10.65 -5.87
N CYS A 28 1.69 -11.01 -6.59
CA CYS A 28 2.79 -10.12 -6.93
C CYS A 28 3.24 -10.38 -8.36
N ASN A 29 3.68 -9.34 -9.04
CA ASN A 29 4.25 -9.38 -10.39
C ASN A 29 5.79 -9.20 -10.39
N ALA A 30 6.43 -9.24 -9.23
CA ALA A 30 7.88 -9.29 -9.05
C ALA A 30 8.30 -10.61 -8.39
N LYS A 31 9.57 -11.01 -8.57
CA LYS A 31 10.10 -12.29 -8.08
C LYS A 31 11.23 -12.14 -7.07
N CYS A 32 11.19 -11.07 -6.26
CA CYS A 32 12.29 -10.73 -5.37
C CYS A 32 12.71 -11.92 -4.49
N PRO A 33 13.98 -12.37 -4.53
CA PRO A 33 14.47 -13.54 -3.79
C PRO A 33 14.50 -13.30 -2.28
N PHE A 34 14.54 -12.03 -1.85
CA PHE A 34 14.50 -11.61 -0.45
C PHE A 34 13.08 -11.32 0.06
N CYS A 35 12.03 -11.56 -0.73
CA CYS A 35 10.66 -11.29 -0.30
C CYS A 35 10.26 -12.20 0.87
N PHE A 36 9.84 -11.62 1.99
CA PHE A 36 9.39 -12.39 3.15
C PHE A 36 7.92 -12.85 3.05
N TYR A 37 7.15 -12.30 2.11
CA TYR A 37 5.69 -12.47 2.06
C TYR A 37 5.20 -13.39 0.93
N VAL A 38 5.78 -13.27 -0.26
CA VAL A 38 5.46 -14.13 -1.41
C VAL A 38 6.57 -15.14 -1.57
N ASP A 39 6.23 -16.42 -1.43
CA ASP A 39 7.17 -17.51 -1.70
C ASP A 39 7.34 -17.66 -3.22
N ASN A 40 8.49 -17.19 -3.70
CA ASN A 40 8.91 -17.29 -5.10
C ASN A 40 9.80 -18.51 -5.35
N THR A 41 10.07 -19.34 -4.33
CA THR A 41 10.79 -20.59 -4.51
C THR A 41 9.87 -21.63 -5.16
N SER A 42 10.44 -22.60 -5.88
CA SER A 42 9.74 -23.62 -6.67
C SER A 42 8.76 -24.52 -5.90
N ASN A 43 8.62 -24.33 -4.59
CA ASN A 43 7.58 -24.94 -3.77
C ASN A 43 6.27 -24.15 -3.89
N ALA A 44 5.67 -24.19 -5.08
CA ALA A 44 4.34 -23.64 -5.36
C ALA A 44 3.23 -24.23 -4.47
N GLU A 45 3.54 -25.25 -3.67
CA GLU A 45 2.67 -25.82 -2.64
C GLU A 45 2.37 -24.84 -1.47
N ASN A 46 3.21 -23.82 -1.24
CA ASN A 46 2.95 -22.76 -0.25
C ASN A 46 2.06 -21.62 -0.78
N ASN A 47 1.94 -21.49 -2.10
CA ASN A 47 0.86 -20.72 -2.75
C ASN A 47 -0.42 -21.56 -2.76
N LYS A 48 -0.81 -22.12 -1.60
CA LYS A 48 -2.01 -22.93 -1.45
C LYS A 48 -3.18 -22.20 -2.08
N ALA A 49 -3.62 -22.70 -3.22
CA ALA A 49 -4.94 -22.49 -3.78
C ALA A 49 -5.94 -22.81 -2.66
N GLY A 50 -6.41 -21.79 -1.94
CA GLY A 50 -7.24 -22.00 -0.75
C GLY A 50 -7.29 -20.82 0.25
N VAL A 51 -6.31 -19.91 0.27
CA VAL A 51 -6.46 -18.67 1.05
C VAL A 51 -7.16 -17.62 0.20
N THR A 52 -8.49 -17.60 0.29
CA THR A 52 -9.32 -16.56 -0.33
C THR A 52 -8.98 -15.22 0.30
N GLU A 53 -8.65 -14.24 -0.53
CA GLU A 53 -8.48 -12.87 -0.06
C GLU A 53 -9.82 -12.36 0.52
N LEU A 54 -9.78 -11.59 1.60
CA LEU A 54 -11.01 -11.09 2.24
C LEU A 54 -11.88 -10.31 1.24
N SER A 55 -13.18 -10.56 1.29
CA SER A 55 -14.17 -9.79 0.55
C SER A 55 -14.28 -8.37 1.12
N LEU A 56 -14.79 -7.43 0.32
CA LEU A 56 -15.00 -6.06 0.78
C LEU A 56 -15.94 -5.99 2.00
N VAL A 57 -16.93 -6.90 2.09
CA VAL A 57 -17.85 -6.99 3.23
C VAL A 57 -17.13 -7.43 4.50
N GLU A 58 -16.21 -8.39 4.42
CA GLU A 58 -15.40 -8.81 5.58
C GLU A 58 -14.45 -7.70 6.03
N ILE A 59 -13.84 -7.00 5.07
CA ILE A 59 -12.98 -5.83 5.34
C ILE A 59 -13.78 -4.73 6.04
N GLN A 60 -15.01 -4.47 5.60
CA GLN A 60 -15.89 -3.49 6.24
C GLN A 60 -16.22 -3.88 7.68
N LYS A 61 -16.47 -5.17 7.96
CA LYS A 61 -16.69 -5.65 9.34
C LYS A 61 -15.45 -5.47 10.22
N ILE A 62 -14.25 -5.74 9.67
CA ILE A 62 -12.99 -5.49 10.39
C ILE A 62 -12.84 -3.99 10.65
N SER A 63 -12.95 -3.15 9.63
CA SER A 63 -12.79 -1.70 9.74
C SER A 63 -13.78 -1.08 10.74
N SER A 64 -15.02 -1.59 10.79
CA SER A 64 -16.05 -1.13 11.75
C SER A 64 -15.80 -1.54 13.20
N SER A 65 -15.03 -2.60 13.44
CA SER A 65 -14.63 -3.00 14.81
C SER A 65 -13.39 -2.25 15.31
N LEU A 66 -12.71 -1.52 14.42
CA LEU A 66 -11.55 -0.71 14.73
C LEU A 66 -11.96 0.73 15.12
N GLY A 67 -11.13 1.36 15.94
CA GLY A 67 -11.26 2.78 16.27
C GLY A 67 -10.69 3.70 15.19
N LYS A 68 -10.42 4.95 15.57
CA LYS A 68 -9.69 5.88 14.71
C LYS A 68 -8.23 5.43 14.58
N LEU A 69 -7.71 5.46 13.36
CA LEU A 69 -6.32 5.10 13.09
C LEU A 69 -5.46 6.36 12.96
N LEU A 70 -4.24 6.34 13.50
CA LEU A 70 -3.21 7.32 13.15
C LEU A 70 -2.59 6.93 11.81
N TRP A 71 -2.20 5.66 11.69
CA TRP A 71 -1.45 5.13 10.56
C TRP A 71 -2.13 3.90 9.99
N LEU A 72 -2.44 3.94 8.70
CA LEU A 72 -2.89 2.79 7.92
C LEU A 72 -1.85 2.51 6.84
N ALA A 73 -1.20 1.36 6.91
CA ALA A 73 -0.32 0.88 5.85
C ALA A 73 -1.01 -0.26 5.10
N PHE A 74 -1.17 -0.12 3.79
CA PHE A 74 -1.44 -1.28 2.96
C PHE A 74 -0.14 -2.02 2.68
N SER A 75 -0.25 -3.33 2.50
CA SER A 75 0.86 -4.21 2.11
C SER A 75 0.30 -5.41 1.36
N GLY A 76 1.13 -6.39 1.04
CA GLY A 76 0.74 -7.58 0.31
C GLY A 76 1.92 -8.16 -0.46
N GLY A 77 1.62 -8.83 -1.56
CA GLY A 77 2.56 -8.98 -2.67
C GLY A 77 2.72 -7.63 -3.35
N GLU A 78 1.83 -7.31 -4.28
CA GLU A 78 1.73 -5.99 -4.88
C GLU A 78 0.32 -5.43 -4.64
N PRO A 79 0.14 -4.45 -3.71
CA PRO A 79 -1.18 -3.91 -3.36
C PRO A 79 -1.98 -3.43 -4.57
N TYR A 80 -1.34 -2.81 -5.57
CA TYR A 80 -2.04 -2.26 -6.72
C TYR A 80 -2.64 -3.33 -7.64
N LEU A 81 -2.27 -4.61 -7.51
CA LEU A 81 -2.95 -5.72 -8.19
C LEU A 81 -4.33 -6.05 -7.59
N ARG A 82 -4.61 -5.64 -6.35
CA ARG A 82 -5.92 -5.85 -5.73
C ARG A 82 -6.97 -4.98 -6.45
N LYS A 83 -7.96 -5.62 -7.07
CA LYS A 83 -8.92 -4.96 -8.00
C LYS A 83 -9.68 -3.82 -7.34
N ASP A 84 -10.15 -4.05 -6.12
CA ASP A 84 -10.95 -3.16 -5.27
C ASP A 84 -10.10 -2.38 -4.25
N LEU A 85 -8.80 -2.17 -4.49
CA LEU A 85 -7.91 -1.43 -3.58
C LEU A 85 -8.45 -0.02 -3.25
N VAL A 86 -9.03 0.65 -4.26
CA VAL A 86 -9.61 1.99 -4.08
C VAL A 86 -10.78 1.91 -3.11
N GLU A 87 -11.69 0.95 -3.28
CA GLU A 87 -12.85 0.72 -2.43
C GLU A 87 -12.44 0.36 -1.00
N ILE A 88 -11.44 -0.51 -0.84
CA ILE A 88 -10.86 -0.84 0.47
C ILE A 88 -10.31 0.43 1.15
N SER A 89 -9.61 1.28 0.40
CA SER A 89 -9.10 2.55 0.92
C SER A 89 -10.22 3.47 1.40
N LYS A 90 -11.33 3.54 0.65
CA LYS A 90 -12.52 4.32 1.05
C LYS A 90 -13.15 3.80 2.33
N VAL A 91 -13.29 2.47 2.48
CA VAL A 91 -13.84 1.85 3.70
C VAL A 91 -13.06 2.29 4.94
N PHE A 92 -11.74 2.12 4.93
CA PHE A 92 -10.92 2.54 6.07
C PHE A 92 -10.90 4.06 6.25
N TYR A 93 -10.93 4.83 5.17
CA TYR A 93 -11.01 6.30 5.23
C TYR A 93 -12.27 6.77 5.96
N GLU A 94 -13.42 6.24 5.59
CA GLU A 94 -14.72 6.60 6.15
C GLU A 94 -14.87 6.14 7.60
N GLN A 95 -14.50 4.90 7.89
CA GLN A 95 -14.78 4.28 9.18
C GLN A 95 -13.70 4.58 10.23
N ASN A 96 -12.44 4.74 9.81
CA ASN A 96 -11.31 4.90 10.73
C ASN A 96 -10.59 6.24 10.62
N SER A 97 -10.86 7.04 9.59
CA SER A 97 -10.31 8.39 9.39
C SER A 97 -8.78 8.48 9.60
N PRO A 98 -7.96 7.60 8.99
CA PRO A 98 -6.50 7.57 9.17
C PRO A 98 -5.86 8.94 8.90
N VAL A 99 -4.83 9.33 9.66
CA VAL A 99 -4.04 10.54 9.32
C VAL A 99 -3.15 10.23 8.12
N PHE A 100 -2.44 9.10 8.18
CA PHE A 100 -1.53 8.64 7.15
C PHE A 100 -2.04 7.35 6.51
N MET A 101 -2.04 7.31 5.18
CA MET A 101 -2.36 6.13 4.37
C MET A 101 -1.15 5.81 3.51
N LEU A 102 -0.40 4.76 3.88
CA LEU A 102 0.81 4.33 3.20
C LEU A 102 0.51 3.21 2.18
N PHE A 103 1.01 3.40 0.96
CA PHE A 103 0.92 2.47 -0.16
C PHE A 103 2.33 2.13 -0.68
N PRO A 104 2.96 1.06 -0.18
CA PRO A 104 4.18 0.54 -0.78
C PRO A 104 3.83 -0.15 -2.11
N THR A 105 4.68 0.03 -3.12
CA THR A 105 4.52 -0.63 -4.43
C THR A 105 5.86 -0.88 -5.09
N ASN A 106 5.95 -2.00 -5.82
CA ASN A 106 7.12 -2.35 -6.60
C ASN A 106 7.32 -1.48 -7.85
N GLY A 107 6.35 -0.63 -8.21
CA GLY A 107 6.49 0.33 -9.31
C GLY A 107 6.40 -0.27 -10.72
N LEU A 108 5.93 -1.50 -10.88
CA LEU A 108 6.00 -2.20 -12.18
C LEU A 108 4.77 -2.01 -13.10
N MET A 109 3.79 -1.24 -12.66
CA MET A 109 2.57 -0.94 -13.43
C MET A 109 2.25 0.56 -13.40
N PRO A 110 3.03 1.39 -14.13
CA PRO A 110 2.98 2.84 -13.99
C PRO A 110 1.59 3.44 -14.11
N GLU A 111 0.85 3.11 -15.18
CA GLU A 111 -0.49 3.64 -15.43
C GLU A 111 -1.52 3.20 -14.39
N LEU A 112 -1.50 1.91 -14.01
CA LEU A 112 -2.41 1.38 -12.99
C LEU A 112 -2.16 2.03 -11.63
N ILE A 113 -0.89 2.20 -11.27
CA ILE A 113 -0.47 2.83 -10.02
C ILE A 113 -0.91 4.29 -10.00
N LYS A 114 -0.66 5.05 -11.08
CA LYS A 114 -1.10 6.43 -11.21
C LYS A 114 -2.62 6.57 -11.08
N ASP A 115 -3.38 5.80 -11.87
CA ASP A 115 -4.85 5.86 -11.90
C ASP A 115 -5.47 5.58 -10.52
N LYS A 116 -5.06 4.49 -9.86
CA LYS A 116 -5.58 4.14 -8.53
C LYS A 116 -5.16 5.15 -7.47
N THR A 117 -3.91 5.59 -7.48
CA THR A 117 -3.42 6.61 -6.54
C THR A 117 -4.22 7.90 -6.67
N GLU A 118 -4.46 8.35 -7.91
CA GLU A 118 -5.24 9.56 -8.14
C GLU A 118 -6.70 9.42 -7.68
N LYS A 119 -7.33 8.26 -7.90
CA LYS A 119 -8.67 7.97 -7.37
C LYS A 119 -8.73 8.00 -5.85
N ILE A 120 -7.70 7.48 -5.17
CA ILE A 120 -7.58 7.49 -3.71
C ILE A 120 -7.38 8.93 -3.22
N LEU A 121 -6.47 9.69 -3.82
CA LEU A 121 -6.21 11.10 -3.50
C LEU A 121 -7.46 11.97 -3.61
N LYS A 122 -8.23 11.83 -4.70
CA LYS A 122 -9.49 12.56 -4.93
C LYS A 122 -10.52 12.30 -3.83
N TYR A 123 -10.54 11.11 -3.25
CA TYR A 123 -11.52 10.71 -2.24
C TYR A 123 -11.06 10.99 -0.81
N CYS A 124 -9.82 10.60 -0.49
CA CYS A 124 -9.26 10.60 0.86
C CYS A 124 -8.60 11.94 1.21
N LYS A 125 -9.30 13.06 0.93
CA LYS A 125 -8.74 14.42 0.97
C LYS A 125 -8.20 14.85 2.34
N ASN A 126 -8.71 14.25 3.42
CA ASN A 126 -8.28 14.56 4.78
C ASN A 126 -7.10 13.70 5.24
N SER A 127 -6.65 12.71 4.47
CA SER A 127 -5.51 11.87 4.83
C SER A 127 -4.30 12.25 3.99
N VAL A 128 -3.12 12.18 4.59
CA VAL A 128 -1.86 12.16 3.84
C VAL A 128 -1.75 10.80 3.17
N VAL A 129 -1.74 10.80 1.84
CA VAL A 129 -1.60 9.60 1.02
C VAL A 129 -0.14 9.51 0.60
N THR A 130 0.58 8.54 1.14
CA THR A 130 2.00 8.34 0.87
C THR A 130 2.19 7.12 -0.01
N VAL A 131 2.74 7.29 -1.21
CA VAL A 131 3.19 6.16 -2.04
C VAL A 131 4.68 5.99 -1.88
N LYS A 132 5.12 4.77 -1.56
CA LYS A 132 6.54 4.44 -1.45
C LYS A 132 6.95 3.44 -2.52
N LEU A 133 7.77 3.91 -3.46
CA LEU A 133 8.35 3.08 -4.51
C LEU A 133 9.50 2.26 -3.94
N SER A 134 9.50 1.00 -4.31
CA SER A 134 10.48 0.05 -3.85
C SER A 134 11.68 0.07 -4.80
N LEU A 135 12.79 0.68 -4.38
CA LEU A 135 13.99 0.88 -5.18
C LEU A 135 15.23 0.44 -4.39
N ASP A 136 15.85 -0.64 -4.85
CA ASP A 136 16.89 -1.39 -4.13
C ASP A 136 18.27 -1.37 -4.81
N GLY A 137 18.39 -0.67 -5.93
CA GLY A 137 19.61 -0.60 -6.72
C GLY A 137 19.44 0.36 -7.88
N LEU A 138 20.50 0.55 -8.67
CA LEU A 138 20.49 1.40 -9.86
C LEU A 138 20.52 0.53 -11.11
N TYR A 139 19.70 0.87 -12.11
CA TYR A 139 19.70 0.21 -13.42
C TYR A 139 19.60 -1.32 -13.30
N GLY A 140 20.50 -2.06 -13.97
CA GLY A 140 20.53 -3.51 -13.94
C GLY A 140 20.78 -4.14 -12.56
N ASP A 141 21.35 -3.41 -11.59
CA ASP A 141 21.50 -3.95 -10.24
C ASP A 141 20.14 -4.09 -9.54
N HIS A 142 19.21 -3.17 -9.78
CA HIS A 142 17.86 -3.29 -9.25
C HIS A 142 17.15 -4.52 -9.84
N ASP A 143 17.26 -4.71 -11.15
CA ASP A 143 16.70 -5.85 -11.87
C ASP A 143 17.24 -7.18 -11.35
N ARG A 144 18.57 -7.24 -11.17
CA ARG A 144 19.27 -8.42 -10.64
C ARG A 144 18.88 -8.73 -9.21
N LEU A 145 18.85 -7.72 -8.33
CA LEU A 145 18.48 -7.91 -6.93
C LEU A 145 17.04 -8.42 -6.79
N ARG A 146 16.13 -7.95 -7.64
CA ARG A 146 14.70 -8.31 -7.60
C ARG A 146 14.30 -9.49 -8.48
N ASP A 147 15.25 -10.11 -9.18
CA ASP A 147 15.01 -11.16 -10.18
C ASP A 147 13.87 -10.79 -11.16
N THR A 148 13.85 -9.51 -11.59
CA THR A 148 12.76 -8.98 -12.43
C THR A 148 13.35 -8.06 -13.50
N PRO A 149 13.57 -8.55 -14.74
CA PRO A 149 14.16 -7.75 -15.80
C PRO A 149 13.32 -6.53 -16.20
N GLY A 150 13.98 -5.39 -16.43
CA GLY A 150 13.37 -4.10 -16.79
C GLY A 150 12.58 -3.44 -15.67
N CYS A 151 12.78 -3.85 -14.41
CA CYS A 151 12.02 -3.33 -13.29
C CYS A 151 12.47 -1.94 -12.86
N PHE A 152 13.75 -1.60 -13.01
CA PHE A 152 14.26 -0.27 -12.71
C PHE A 152 13.58 0.80 -13.56
N ASP A 153 13.59 0.61 -14.89
CA ASP A 153 13.02 1.57 -15.83
C ASP A 153 11.52 1.76 -15.60
N LYS A 154 10.79 0.68 -15.32
CA LYS A 154 9.36 0.75 -14.96
C LYS A 154 9.12 1.49 -13.65
N THR A 155 9.93 1.24 -12.62
CA THR A 155 9.84 1.96 -11.35
C THR A 155 10.11 3.45 -11.54
N MET A 156 11.08 3.81 -12.38
CA MET A 156 11.37 5.21 -12.72
C MET A 156 10.25 5.85 -13.56
N GLN A 157 9.64 5.12 -14.48
CA GLN A 157 8.44 5.59 -15.19
C GLN A 157 7.29 5.85 -14.21
N THR A 158 7.06 4.95 -13.26
CA THR A 158 6.06 5.15 -12.20
C THR A 158 6.39 6.38 -11.35
N TYR A 159 7.66 6.57 -10.97
CA TYR A 159 8.11 7.76 -10.25
C TYR A 159 7.77 9.06 -10.99
N GLN A 160 8.05 9.12 -12.30
CA GLN A 160 7.74 10.29 -13.12
C GLN A 160 6.23 10.57 -13.15
N LEU A 161 5.40 9.55 -13.43
CA LEU A 161 3.95 9.68 -13.50
C LEU A 161 3.31 10.08 -12.17
N LEU A 162 3.84 9.57 -11.05
CA LEU A 162 3.40 9.99 -9.72
C LEU A 162 3.92 11.39 -9.35
N GLY A 163 5.11 11.76 -9.85
CA GLY A 163 5.67 13.10 -9.66
C GLY A 163 4.75 14.21 -10.17
N GLU A 164 4.01 13.98 -11.26
CA GLU A 164 2.97 14.90 -11.76
C GLU A 164 1.86 15.19 -10.75
N LEU A 165 1.62 14.26 -9.81
CA LEU A 165 0.56 14.40 -8.80
C LEU A 165 0.99 15.28 -7.61
N LEU A 166 2.30 15.45 -7.37
CA LEU A 166 2.82 16.24 -6.25
C LEU A 166 2.39 17.71 -6.32
N SER A 167 2.35 18.30 -7.52
CA SER A 167 1.87 19.67 -7.72
C SER A 167 0.34 19.78 -7.74
N LYS A 168 -0.38 18.66 -7.85
CA LYS A 168 -1.85 18.62 -8.01
C LYS A 168 -2.59 18.34 -6.70
N TYR A 169 -1.96 17.65 -5.76
CA TYR A 169 -2.59 17.22 -4.51
C TYR A 169 -1.69 17.56 -3.32
N GLU A 170 -2.12 18.52 -2.50
CA GLU A 170 -1.39 18.95 -1.28
C GLU A 170 -1.25 17.83 -0.24
N ASN A 171 -2.12 16.82 -0.29
CA ASN A 171 -2.12 15.68 0.62
C ASN A 171 -1.38 14.45 0.06
N PHE A 172 -0.59 14.61 -1.01
CA PHE A 172 0.20 13.53 -1.60
C PHE A 172 1.67 13.59 -1.19
N GLU A 173 2.22 12.44 -0.80
CA GLU A 173 3.64 12.26 -0.57
C GLU A 173 4.16 11.11 -1.44
N LEU A 174 5.32 11.33 -2.06
CA LEU A 174 6.03 10.32 -2.83
C LEU A 174 7.39 10.04 -2.18
N GLY A 175 7.66 8.79 -1.87
CA GLY A 175 8.90 8.36 -1.24
C GLY A 175 9.46 7.09 -1.85
N ILE A 176 10.61 6.69 -1.32
CA ILE A 176 11.31 5.45 -1.69
C ILE A 176 11.48 4.60 -0.43
N ASN A 177 11.34 3.29 -0.59
CA ASN A 177 11.79 2.30 0.38
C ASN A 177 12.87 1.44 -0.28
N THR A 178 13.94 1.21 0.47
CA THR A 178 15.05 0.34 0.08
C THR A 178 15.31 -0.68 1.18
N VAL A 179 15.76 -1.88 0.82
CA VAL A 179 16.06 -2.96 1.77
C VAL A 179 17.54 -3.35 1.84
N PHE A 180 18.44 -2.51 1.30
CA PHE A 180 19.90 -2.72 1.32
C PHE A 180 20.68 -1.45 1.68
#